data_AF-A0A494TGL9-F1
#
_entry.id   AF-A0A494TGL9-F1
#
_cell.length_a   1.000
_cell.length_b   1.000
_cell.length_c   1.000
_cell.angle_alpha   90.00
_cell.angle_beta   90.00
_cell.angle_gamma   90.00
#
_symmetry.space_group_name_H-M   'P 1'
#
loop_
_entity.id
_entity.type
_entity.pdbx_description
1 polymer ?
#
loop_
_entity_poly.entity_id
_entity_poly.type
_entity_poly.pdbx_seq_one_letter_code
_entity_poly.pdbx_strand_id
1 'polypeptide(L)'
;MARNGTMEIRIIRYRKRHSMLRHWSSDAGVVALEFALIVPFFLLLIFGTMVFALYFATFVAVIHGANEGARASVGGISDVERGQLAVARVQYIFTAYSPLLKPALVNVQTQAVPGAMFKVTVQYPLNDFKFGAFYNLLTAVGKGNAAQPQKIGYSVTIANGGY
;
A
#
# COMPACT_ATOMS: atom_id res chain seq x y z
N MET A 1 57.77 -18.61 82.79
CA MET A 1 56.73 -17.56 82.67
C MET A 1 56.80 -16.97 81.27
N ALA A 2 55.65 -16.75 80.65
CA ALA A 2 55.41 -16.33 79.26
C ALA A 2 56.19 -15.04 78.86
N ARG A 3 56.43 -14.66 77.60
CA ARG A 3 55.72 -14.76 76.30
C ARG A 3 56.80 -14.62 75.21
N ASN A 4 56.89 -15.46 74.17
CA ASN A 4 56.07 -15.47 72.96
C ASN A 4 55.98 -14.12 72.23
N GLY A 5 56.52 -14.05 71.01
CA GLY A 5 56.49 -12.86 70.16
C GLY A 5 57.43 -12.96 68.96
N THR A 6 57.26 -14.01 68.16
CA THR A 6 57.94 -14.24 66.87
C THR A 6 57.70 -13.08 65.89
N MET A 7 58.77 -12.71 65.17
CA MET A 7 58.74 -11.79 64.03
C MET A 7 57.71 -12.23 62.98
N GLU A 8 57.08 -11.26 62.31
CA GLU A 8 56.65 -11.37 60.92
C GLU A 8 56.28 -9.94 60.43
N ILE A 9 57.23 -9.22 59.85
CA ILE A 9 56.91 -7.98 59.11
C ILE A 9 56.35 -8.41 57.76
N ARG A 10 55.03 -8.57 57.69
CA ARG A 10 54.32 -8.82 56.43
C ARG A 10 54.30 -7.55 55.58
N ILE A 11 55.07 -7.57 54.50
CA ILE A 11 54.98 -6.59 53.41
C ILE A 11 53.59 -6.73 52.78
N ILE A 12 52.73 -5.73 52.99
CA ILE A 12 51.42 -5.65 52.34
C ILE A 12 51.64 -5.22 50.88
N ARG A 13 51.71 -6.19 49.96
CA ARG A 13 51.60 -5.89 48.53
C ARG A 13 50.14 -5.53 48.23
N TYR A 14 49.87 -4.28 47.90
CA TYR A 14 48.60 -3.86 47.33
C TYR A 14 48.38 -4.55 45.98
N ARG A 15 47.53 -5.58 45.96
CA ARG A 15 47.11 -6.26 44.73
C ARG A 15 46.15 -5.35 43.97
N LYS A 16 46.68 -4.51 43.08
CA LYS A 16 45.90 -3.72 42.12
C LYS A 16 45.15 -4.71 41.22
N ARG A 17 43.86 -4.94 41.52
CA ARG A 17 42.96 -5.75 40.69
C ARG A 17 42.68 -4.96 39.41
N HIS A 18 43.48 -5.18 38.38
CA HIS A 18 43.17 -4.67 37.06
C HIS A 18 42.11 -5.56 36.41
N SER A 19 41.01 -4.89 36.05
CA SER A 19 40.24 -5.06 34.82
C SER A 19 39.80 -6.48 34.43
N MET A 20 38.49 -6.68 34.43
CA MET A 20 37.78 -7.10 33.23
C MET A 20 36.29 -7.02 33.53
N LEU A 21 35.56 -6.17 32.80
CA LEU A 21 34.26 -6.48 32.20
C LEU A 21 33.80 -5.27 31.39
N ARG A 22 34.22 -5.32 30.12
CA ARG A 22 33.61 -4.75 28.91
C ARG A 22 32.95 -3.37 29.04
N HIS A 23 33.72 -2.36 28.64
CA HIS A 23 33.17 -1.21 27.93
C HIS A 23 32.47 -1.74 26.66
N TRP A 24 31.15 -1.93 26.72
CA TRP A 24 30.34 -1.96 25.51
C TRP A 24 30.56 -0.60 24.86
N SER A 25 31.28 -0.58 23.74
CA SER A 25 31.59 0.66 23.01
C SER A 25 30.32 1.47 22.85
N SER A 26 30.27 2.64 23.47
CA SER A 26 29.09 3.51 23.51
C SER A 26 28.59 3.87 22.09
N ASP A 27 29.50 3.86 21.11
CA ASP A 27 29.20 4.15 19.70
C ASP A 27 28.25 3.12 19.08
N ALA A 28 28.41 1.84 19.38
CA ALA A 28 27.53 0.79 18.85
C ALA A 28 26.10 0.91 19.40
N GLY A 29 25.95 1.34 20.67
CA GLY A 29 24.65 1.60 21.29
C GLY A 29 23.96 2.83 20.71
N VAL A 30 24.72 3.89 20.41
CA VAL A 30 24.20 5.11 19.77
C VAL A 30 23.76 4.84 18.34
N VAL A 31 24.56 4.12 17.54
CA VAL A 31 24.19 3.73 16.16
C VAL A 31 22.93 2.85 16.15
N ALA A 32 22.79 1.93 17.12
CA ALA A 32 21.57 1.11 17.23
C ALA A 32 20.33 1.97 17.52
N LEU A 33 20.47 3.02 18.34
CA LEU A 33 19.39 3.97 18.63
C LEU A 33 19.02 4.81 17.40
N GLU A 34 20.01 5.33 16.67
CA GLU A 34 19.80 6.09 15.44
C GLU A 34 19.06 5.25 14.39
N PHE A 35 19.47 3.99 14.20
CA PHE A 35 18.78 3.06 13.31
C PHE A 35 17.35 2.79 13.76
N ALA A 36 17.12 2.56 15.06
CA ALA A 36 15.79 2.31 15.61
C ALA A 36 14.82 3.48 15.38
N LEU A 37 15.33 4.71 15.28
CA LEU A 37 14.52 5.89 14.97
C LEU A 37 14.25 6.06 13.47
N ILE A 38 15.22 5.75 12.60
CA ILE A 38 15.09 5.97 11.15
C ILE A 38 14.27 4.86 10.46
N VAL A 39 14.46 3.61 10.87
CA VAL A 39 13.81 2.44 10.25
C VAL A 39 12.28 2.56 10.19
N PRO A 40 11.55 2.99 11.24
CA PRO A 40 10.11 3.15 11.16
C PRO A 40 9.67 4.09 10.03
N PHE A 41 10.35 5.23 9.85
CA PHE A 41 10.05 6.17 8.78
C PHE A 41 10.40 5.63 7.40
N PHE A 42 11.54 4.94 7.30
CA PHE A 42 11.95 4.30 6.06
C PHE A 42 10.94 3.23 5.60
N LEU A 43 10.50 2.38 6.53
CA LEU A 43 9.46 1.38 6.26
C LEU A 43 8.13 2.04 5.89
N LEU A 44 7.74 3.13 6.57
CA LEU A 44 6.54 3.88 6.23
C LEU A 44 6.60 4.43 4.81
N LEU A 45 7.75 4.93 4.37
CA LEU A 45 7.95 5.44 3.01
C LEU A 45 7.87 4.31 1.97
N ILE A 46 8.49 3.16 2.23
CA ILE A 46 8.40 2.00 1.35
C ILE A 46 6.95 1.51 1.23
N PHE A 47 6.28 1.25 2.35
CA PHE A 47 4.90 0.77 2.30
C PHE A 47 3.93 1.80 1.75
N GLY A 48 4.15 3.09 2.06
CA GLY A 48 3.35 4.19 1.52
C GLY A 48 3.46 4.28 0.01
N THR A 49 4.68 4.20 -0.54
CA THR A 49 4.89 4.20 -2.00
C THR A 49 4.32 2.95 -2.67
N MET A 50 4.40 1.78 -2.04
CA MET A 50 3.75 0.55 -2.53
C MET A 50 2.23 0.69 -2.59
N VAL A 51 1.60 1.18 -1.51
CA VAL A 51 0.15 1.42 -1.46
C VAL A 51 -0.28 2.41 -2.53
N PHE A 52 0.49 3.50 -2.68
CA PHE A 52 0.25 4.50 -3.72
C PHE A 52 0.36 3.89 -5.13
N ALA A 53 1.38 3.08 -5.39
CA ALA A 53 1.58 2.44 -6.69
C ALA A 53 0.41 1.50 -7.05
N LEU A 54 -0.09 0.71 -6.09
CA LEU A 54 -1.24 -0.17 -6.29
C LEU A 54 -2.52 0.62 -6.58
N TYR A 55 -2.76 1.70 -5.84
CA TYR A 55 -3.88 2.61 -6.08
C TYR A 55 -3.79 3.23 -7.48
N PHE A 56 -2.62 3.74 -7.85
CA PHE A 56 -2.39 4.36 -9.16
C PHE A 56 -2.55 3.36 -10.30
N ALA A 57 -2.02 2.14 -10.16
CA ALA A 57 -2.20 1.07 -11.15
C ALA A 57 -3.68 0.74 -11.36
N THR A 58 -4.46 0.64 -10.27
CA THR A 58 -5.91 0.42 -10.34
C THR A 58 -6.61 1.57 -11.09
N PHE A 59 -6.21 2.81 -10.80
CA PHE A 59 -6.76 4.00 -11.45
C PHE A 59 -6.51 4.02 -12.96
N VAL A 60 -5.29 3.71 -13.37
CA VAL A 60 -4.95 3.58 -14.80
C VAL A 60 -5.76 2.48 -15.47
N ALA A 61 -5.91 1.31 -14.82
CA ALA A 61 -6.69 0.20 -15.37
C ALA A 61 -8.17 0.56 -15.57
N VAL A 62 -8.78 1.28 -14.62
CA VAL A 62 -10.18 1.73 -14.71
C VAL A 62 -10.36 2.75 -15.84
N ILE A 63 -9.45 3.71 -15.99
CA ILE A 63 -9.49 4.67 -17.10
C ILE A 63 -9.32 3.95 -18.44
N HIS A 64 -8.33 3.07 -18.54
CA HIS A 64 -8.08 2.31 -19.76
C HIS A 64 -9.30 1.45 -20.15
N GLY A 65 -9.85 0.72 -19.17
CA GLY A 65 -11.07 -0.06 -19.34
C GLY A 65 -12.25 0.77 -19.84
N ALA A 66 -12.53 1.90 -19.21
CA ALA A 66 -13.66 2.76 -19.59
C ALA A 66 -13.50 3.35 -21.00
N ASN A 67 -12.31 3.82 -21.36
CA ASN A 67 -12.04 4.36 -22.70
C ASN A 67 -12.24 3.31 -23.80
N GLU A 68 -11.71 2.11 -23.58
CA GLU A 68 -11.77 1.07 -24.58
C GLU A 68 -13.15 0.38 -24.60
N GLY A 69 -13.83 0.28 -23.45
CA GLY A 69 -15.23 -0.13 -23.37
C GLY A 69 -16.14 0.81 -24.15
N ALA A 70 -15.93 2.12 -24.03
CA ALA A 70 -16.63 3.11 -24.84
C ALA A 70 -16.32 2.92 -26.34
N ARG A 71 -15.05 2.78 -26.73
CA ARG A 71 -14.70 2.51 -28.15
C ARG A 71 -15.39 1.27 -28.70
N ALA A 72 -15.44 0.18 -27.94
CA ALA A 72 -16.14 -1.03 -28.34
C ALA A 72 -17.66 -0.84 -28.46
N SER A 73 -18.26 0.02 -27.62
CA SER A 73 -19.71 0.29 -27.66
C SER A 73 -20.15 1.09 -28.89
N VAL A 74 -19.22 1.68 -29.66
CA VAL A 74 -19.58 2.41 -30.90
C VAL A 74 -20.18 1.46 -31.94
N GLY A 75 -19.67 0.23 -32.02
CA GLY A 75 -20.06 -0.76 -33.03
C GLY A 75 -21.41 -1.45 -32.82
N GLY A 76 -22.07 -1.25 -31.66
CA GLY A 76 -23.38 -1.85 -31.40
C GLY A 76 -24.52 -1.10 -32.09
N ILE A 77 -25.54 -1.85 -32.53
CA ILE A 77 -26.71 -1.32 -33.24
C ILE A 77 -27.80 -0.91 -32.24
N SER A 78 -27.95 -1.66 -31.15
CA SER A 78 -28.88 -1.36 -30.05
C SER A 78 -28.14 -1.03 -28.75
N ASP A 79 -28.76 -0.27 -27.84
CA ASP A 79 -28.16 0.08 -26.53
C ASP A 79 -27.76 -1.16 -25.72
N VAL A 80 -28.52 -2.26 -25.86
CA VAL A 80 -28.21 -3.55 -25.22
C VAL A 80 -26.92 -4.13 -25.79
N GLU A 81 -26.80 -4.17 -27.12
CA GLU A 81 -25.60 -4.69 -27.80
C GLU A 81 -24.37 -3.81 -27.51
N ARG A 82 -24.53 -2.48 -27.53
CA ARG A 82 -23.49 -1.53 -27.13
C ARG A 82 -22.99 -1.83 -25.72
N GLY A 83 -23.91 -2.10 -24.80
CA GLY A 83 -23.59 -2.49 -23.43
C GLY A 83 -22.80 -3.80 -23.35
N GLN A 84 -23.24 -4.82 -24.09
CA GLN A 84 -22.56 -6.13 -24.14
C GLN A 84 -21.12 -6.01 -24.69
N LEU A 85 -20.93 -5.25 -25.77
CA LEU A 85 -19.60 -5.00 -26.36
C LEU A 85 -18.68 -4.25 -25.38
N ALA A 86 -19.20 -3.23 -24.70
CA ALA A 86 -18.44 -2.49 -23.68
C ALA A 86 -18.01 -3.40 -22.54
N VAL A 87 -18.95 -4.18 -21.98
CA VAL A 87 -18.68 -5.09 -20.86
C VAL A 87 -17.67 -6.15 -21.25
N ALA A 88 -17.84 -6.79 -22.42
CA ALA A 88 -16.90 -7.79 -22.92
C ALA A 88 -15.49 -7.22 -23.10
N ARG A 89 -15.38 -6.00 -23.64
CA ARG A 89 -14.09 -5.35 -23.84
C ARG A 89 -13.40 -4.97 -22.53
N VAL A 90 -14.15 -4.43 -21.56
CA VAL A 90 -13.61 -4.13 -20.23
C VAL A 90 -13.13 -5.41 -19.54
N GLN A 91 -13.93 -6.49 -19.57
CA GLN A 91 -13.53 -7.77 -18.98
C GLN A 91 -12.25 -8.31 -19.60
N TYR A 92 -12.13 -8.27 -20.94
CA TYR A 92 -10.90 -8.65 -21.64
C TYR A 92 -9.70 -7.81 -21.22
N ILE A 93 -9.85 -6.49 -21.05
CA ILE A 93 -8.74 -5.65 -20.57
C ILE A 93 -8.32 -6.02 -19.16
N PHE A 94 -9.29 -6.28 -18.28
CA PHE A 94 -9.01 -6.62 -16.89
C PHE A 94 -8.29 -7.97 -16.73
N THR A 95 -8.42 -8.91 -17.68
CA THR A 95 -7.62 -10.15 -17.64
C THR A 95 -6.12 -9.87 -17.78
N ALA A 96 -5.72 -8.85 -18.55
CA ALA A 96 -4.32 -8.45 -18.70
C ALA A 96 -3.72 -7.83 -17.44
N TYR A 97 -4.56 -7.36 -16.51
CA TYR A 97 -4.13 -6.86 -15.20
C TYR A 97 -4.10 -7.95 -14.11
N SER A 98 -4.44 -9.20 -14.43
CA SER A 98 -4.34 -10.33 -13.50
C SER A 98 -2.85 -10.71 -13.28
N PRO A 99 -2.43 -11.09 -12.05
CA PRO A 99 -3.24 -11.29 -10.84
C PRO A 99 -3.41 -10.02 -9.97
N LEU A 100 -2.86 -8.89 -10.39
CA LEU A 100 -2.88 -7.64 -9.62
C LEU A 100 -4.31 -7.12 -9.41
N LEU A 101 -5.12 -7.17 -10.47
CA LEU A 101 -6.56 -6.89 -10.44
C LEU A 101 -7.33 -8.14 -10.81
N LYS A 102 -8.43 -8.38 -10.12
CA LYS A 102 -9.32 -9.52 -10.36
C LYS A 102 -10.43 -9.09 -11.32
N PRO A 103 -10.53 -9.69 -12.53
CA PRO A 103 -11.57 -9.34 -13.48
C PRO A 103 -12.99 -9.50 -12.90
N ALA A 104 -13.20 -10.50 -12.04
CA ALA A 104 -14.49 -10.73 -11.39
C ALA A 104 -14.98 -9.58 -10.49
N LEU A 105 -14.08 -8.68 -10.06
CA LEU A 105 -14.43 -7.55 -9.18
C LEU A 105 -14.75 -6.27 -9.94
N VAL A 106 -14.43 -6.19 -11.24
CA VAL A 106 -14.76 -5.00 -12.02
C VAL A 106 -16.27 -4.91 -12.21
N ASN A 107 -16.82 -3.74 -11.95
CA ASN A 107 -18.22 -3.43 -12.20
C ASN A 107 -18.31 -2.44 -13.36
N VAL A 108 -19.13 -2.77 -14.37
CA VAL A 108 -19.30 -1.96 -15.57
C VAL A 108 -20.76 -1.58 -15.67
N GLN A 109 -21.04 -0.29 -15.74
CA GLN A 109 -22.38 0.23 -15.99
C GLN A 109 -22.40 0.96 -17.33
N THR A 110 -23.40 0.65 -18.14
CA THR A 110 -23.59 1.27 -19.45
C THR A 110 -24.98 1.87 -19.53
N GLN A 111 -25.07 3.07 -20.12
CA GLN A 111 -26.33 3.80 -20.20
C GLN A 111 -26.37 4.68 -21.45
N ALA A 112 -27.50 4.62 -22.17
CA ALA A 112 -27.81 5.63 -23.17
C ALA A 112 -28.17 6.96 -22.49
N VAL A 113 -27.59 8.05 -22.99
CA VAL A 113 -27.71 9.40 -22.44
C VAL A 113 -28.37 10.30 -23.51
N PRO A 114 -29.17 11.30 -23.11
CA PRO A 114 -29.76 12.24 -24.06
C PRO A 114 -28.75 12.84 -25.05
N GLY A 115 -29.22 13.11 -26.27
CA GLY A 115 -28.38 13.65 -27.34
C GLY A 115 -27.67 12.58 -28.18
N ALA A 116 -28.24 11.37 -28.29
CA ALA A 116 -27.66 10.23 -29.00
C ALA A 116 -26.24 9.92 -28.50
N MET A 117 -26.07 9.88 -27.18
CA MET A 117 -24.80 9.59 -26.52
C MET A 117 -24.90 8.28 -25.74
N PHE A 118 -23.76 7.60 -25.57
CA PHE A 118 -23.64 6.38 -24.79
C PHE A 118 -22.55 6.57 -23.74
N LYS A 119 -22.86 6.25 -22.48
CA LYS A 119 -21.96 6.37 -21.34
C LYS A 119 -21.54 5.00 -20.85
N VAL A 120 -20.24 4.79 -20.73
CA VAL A 120 -19.62 3.62 -20.12
C VAL A 120 -18.95 4.05 -18.81
N THR A 121 -19.32 3.42 -17.71
CA THR A 121 -18.74 3.64 -16.39
C THR A 121 -18.07 2.35 -15.94
N VAL A 122 -16.80 2.43 -15.55
CA VAL A 122 -16.05 1.31 -15.00
C VAL A 122 -15.71 1.65 -13.56
N GLN A 123 -15.94 0.69 -12.67
CA GLN A 123 -15.68 0.81 -11.24
C GLN A 123 -14.92 -0.41 -10.74
N TYR A 124 -14.00 -0.19 -9.80
CA TYR A 124 -13.25 -1.27 -9.17
C TYR A 124 -13.19 -1.05 -7.65
N PRO A 125 -13.46 -2.07 -6.82
CA PRO A 125 -13.42 -1.96 -5.37
C PRO A 125 -11.98 -1.97 -4.84
N LEU A 126 -11.68 -1.09 -3.88
CA LEU A 126 -10.32 -0.94 -3.31
C LEU A 126 -10.08 -1.82 -2.08
N ASN A 127 -11.11 -2.47 -1.56
CA ASN A 127 -11.02 -3.35 -0.40
C ASN A 127 -10.18 -4.62 -0.63
N ASP A 128 -9.92 -4.99 -1.89
CA ASP A 128 -9.15 -6.18 -2.27
C ASP A 128 -7.68 -6.11 -1.79
N PHE A 129 -7.11 -4.90 -1.74
CA PHE A 129 -5.71 -4.67 -1.38
C PHE A 129 -5.45 -4.50 0.11
N LYS A 130 -6.48 -4.63 0.97
CA LYS A 130 -6.37 -4.42 2.43
C LYS A 130 -5.71 -3.08 2.81
N PHE A 131 -5.84 -2.04 1.97
CA PHE A 131 -5.32 -0.69 2.25
C PHE A 131 -5.77 -0.14 3.60
N GLY A 132 -6.90 -0.64 4.11
CA GLY A 132 -7.41 -0.26 5.41
C GLY A 132 -6.46 -0.51 6.58
N ALA A 133 -5.57 -1.50 6.52
CA ALA A 133 -4.58 -1.71 7.58
C ALA A 133 -3.55 -0.57 7.65
N PHE A 134 -3.02 -0.16 6.50
CA PHE A 134 -2.07 0.96 6.39
C PHE A 134 -2.76 2.31 6.65
N TYR A 135 -3.98 2.48 6.15
CA TYR A 135 -4.80 3.66 6.42
C TYR A 135 -5.11 3.81 7.92
N ASN A 136 -5.46 2.71 8.59
CA ASN A 136 -5.71 2.72 10.03
C ASN A 136 -4.43 2.98 10.83
N LEU A 137 -3.26 2.53 10.37
CA LEU A 137 -1.97 2.88 10.99
C LEU A 137 -1.71 4.40 10.94
N LEU A 138 -2.01 5.04 9.81
CA LEU A 138 -1.83 6.49 9.64
C LEU A 138 -2.90 7.31 10.37
N THR A 139 -4.13 6.81 10.43
CA THR A 139 -5.28 7.54 11.01
C THR A 139 -5.57 7.16 12.47
N ALA A 140 -4.92 6.14 13.03
CA ALA A 140 -5.08 5.74 14.43
C ALA A 140 -4.83 6.88 15.46
N VAL A 141 -4.09 7.92 15.06
CA VAL A 141 -3.81 9.10 15.89
C VAL A 141 -4.92 10.17 15.83
N GLY A 142 -5.87 10.07 14.89
CA GLY A 142 -6.99 11.00 14.78
C GLY A 142 -8.31 10.25 14.66
N LYS A 143 -9.19 10.33 15.68
CA LYS A 143 -10.58 9.82 15.64
C LYS A 143 -11.43 10.56 14.59
N GLY A 144 -11.12 10.40 13.31
CA GLY A 144 -11.92 10.88 12.20
C GLY A 144 -12.56 9.68 11.51
N ASN A 145 -13.90 9.64 11.48
CA ASN A 145 -14.69 8.70 10.67
C ASN A 145 -14.55 9.04 9.17
N ALA A 146 -13.33 9.16 8.65
CA ALA A 146 -13.10 9.32 7.23
C ALA A 146 -13.31 7.95 6.59
N ALA A 147 -14.54 7.74 6.09
CA ALA A 147 -14.89 6.54 5.34
C ALA A 147 -13.90 6.40 4.18
N GLN A 148 -13.14 5.30 4.18
CA GLN A 148 -12.24 5.00 3.08
C GLN A 148 -13.03 4.98 1.77
N PRO A 149 -12.51 5.57 0.68
CA PRO A 149 -13.11 5.37 -0.63
C PRO A 149 -13.13 3.87 -0.92
N GLN A 150 -14.33 3.29 -0.96
CA GLN A 150 -14.51 1.84 -1.10
C GLN A 150 -14.29 1.37 -2.53
N LYS A 151 -14.35 2.29 -3.51
CA LYS A 151 -14.29 2.02 -4.95
C LYS A 151 -13.65 3.20 -5.66
N ILE A 152 -13.00 2.94 -6.80
CA ILE A 152 -12.65 3.97 -7.78
C ILE A 152 -13.53 3.78 -9.01
N GLY A 153 -13.84 4.85 -9.72
CA GLY A 153 -14.60 4.78 -10.95
C GLY A 153 -14.23 5.86 -11.95
N TYR A 154 -14.41 5.55 -13.22
CA TYR A 154 -14.26 6.50 -14.32
C TYR A 154 -15.38 6.28 -15.34
N SER A 155 -15.87 7.37 -15.92
CA SER A 155 -16.93 7.34 -16.92
C SER A 155 -16.48 8.02 -18.20
N VAL A 156 -16.82 7.43 -19.33
CA VAL A 156 -16.60 7.97 -20.67
C VAL A 156 -17.94 8.05 -21.38
N THR A 157 -18.22 9.17 -22.02
CA THR A 157 -19.42 9.38 -22.85
C THR A 157 -19.00 9.62 -24.28
N ILE A 158 -19.62 8.92 -25.23
CA ILE A 158 -19.34 9.00 -26.67
C ILE A 158 -20.63 9.18 -27.44
N ALA A 159 -20.56 9.70 -28.66
CA ALA A 159 -21.71 9.73 -29.57
C ALA A 159 -22.08 8.31 -30.03
N ASN A 160 -23.37 8.05 -30.22
CA ASN A 160 -23.88 6.83 -30.83
C ASN A 160 -23.37 6.76 -32.27
N GLY A 161 -22.67 5.67 -32.60
CA GLY A 161 -22.02 5.46 -33.90
C GLY A 161 -22.97 5.12 -35.06
N GLY A 162 -24.23 5.55 -35.03
CA GLY A 162 -25.20 5.29 -36.09
C GLY A 162 -26.00 6.56 -36.37
N TYR A 163 -25.91 7.05 -37.61
CA TYR A 163 -26.84 8.02 -38.16
C TYR A 163 -28.08 7.31 -38.69
#